data_AF-A0A1H6Y0S0-F1
#
_entry.id   AF-A0A1H6Y0S0-F1
#
_cell.length_a   1.000
_cell.length_b   1.000
_cell.length_c   1.000
_cell.angle_alpha   90.00
_cell.angle_beta   90.00
_cell.angle_gamma   90.00
#
_symmetry.space_group_name_H-M   'P 1'
#
loop_
_entity.id
_entity.type
_entity.pdbx_description
1 polymer ?
#
loop_
_entity_poly.entity_id
_entity_poly.type
_entity_poly.pdbx_seq_one_letter_code
_entity_poly.pdbx_strand_id
1 'polypeptide(L)'
;MPNTSPILAAVDFHGQSLTVLTSATGEHLVAMKPICEAIGLQWEAQLKRIKRHPVLSICMSIMDIQIPGDDQHRELVCLPLDYLNGWLFGVDASRVKPEIRERLVQYQRECFAALAAYWQQGEAVNPRTTATATPAEPIHLTYNDRPFRIVPEGAALWFVAVDVARALDMRDGHCLTRHLRSEHKAQRQIGHRRLGLIDRAGLELALHHASPARAEPLRLWLEAALEQFVTGAPAAQALPGGLSGDQQNAIKTLVAARIETVPETVRGKAATLCWSALKAKFGCGYKEIAPEQFTEAVSLVARIVLEGELLEPEAPKVLGRLPIDFPIEDWKARNPHQFRHDNPNSAELTLTTGDLLLSEYSPGEVLLEQLREAGYRVDGPLYELRALRSLAKRLDMTMRLMAGNVRQALDSFEHDHRRVQRFEGAKEKR
;
A
#
# COMPACT_ATOMS: atom_id res chain seq x y z
N MET A 1 21.57 -22.05 12.69
CA MET A 1 21.75 -20.84 11.85
C MET A 1 22.02 -21.32 10.43
N PRO A 2 21.15 -21.05 9.45
CA PRO A 2 21.48 -21.42 8.08
C PRO A 2 22.62 -20.52 7.61
N ASN A 3 23.77 -21.12 7.28
CA ASN A 3 24.87 -20.46 6.60
C ASN A 3 24.44 -20.19 5.15
N THR A 4 23.76 -19.08 4.93
CA THR A 4 23.39 -18.62 3.59
C THR A 4 24.53 -17.76 3.05
N SER A 5 25.38 -18.35 2.23
CA SER A 5 26.47 -17.64 1.55
C SER A 5 25.90 -16.51 0.67
N PRO A 6 26.49 -15.30 0.71
CA PRO A 6 26.01 -14.18 -0.09
C PRO A 6 26.19 -14.47 -1.59
N ILE A 7 25.19 -14.14 -2.39
CA ILE A 7 25.25 -14.27 -3.86
C ILE A 7 26.05 -13.09 -4.40
N LEU A 8 27.15 -13.39 -5.10
CA LEU A 8 27.99 -12.42 -5.80
C LEU A 8 27.35 -12.08 -7.16
N ALA A 9 26.97 -10.83 -7.37
CA ALA A 9 26.51 -10.29 -8.64
C ALA A 9 27.46 -9.16 -9.10
N ALA A 10 27.77 -9.11 -10.39
CA ALA A 10 28.52 -8.01 -10.99
C ALA A 10 27.56 -6.99 -11.60
N VAL A 11 27.63 -5.72 -11.17
CA VAL A 11 26.79 -4.63 -11.69
C VAL A 11 27.68 -3.60 -12.37
N ASP A 12 27.40 -3.29 -13.64
CA ASP A 12 28.16 -2.26 -14.36
C ASP A 12 27.79 -0.85 -13.90
N PHE A 13 28.75 -0.16 -13.29
CA PHE A 13 28.61 1.22 -12.83
C PHE A 13 29.63 2.11 -13.54
N HIS A 14 29.16 3.03 -14.38
CA HIS A 14 30.00 3.95 -15.17
C HIS A 14 31.11 3.27 -16.00
N GLY A 15 30.86 2.04 -16.46
CA GLY A 15 31.81 1.24 -17.25
C GLY A 15 32.81 0.42 -16.41
N GLN A 16 32.58 0.28 -15.10
CA GLN A 16 33.33 -0.62 -14.23
C GLN A 16 32.37 -1.61 -13.56
N SER A 17 32.69 -2.90 -13.62
CA SER A 17 31.89 -3.94 -12.97
C SER A 17 32.13 -3.91 -11.46
N LEU A 18 31.10 -3.54 -10.69
CA LEU A 18 31.09 -3.55 -9.24
C LEU A 18 30.65 -4.91 -8.72
N THR A 19 31.38 -5.44 -7.74
CA THR A 19 30.96 -6.62 -7.01
C THR A 19 29.90 -6.24 -5.97
N VAL A 20 28.65 -6.62 -6.24
CA VAL A 20 27.51 -6.48 -5.34
C VAL A 20 27.23 -7.83 -4.68
N LEU A 21 27.12 -7.82 -3.36
CA LEU A 21 26.72 -8.96 -2.54
C LEU A 21 25.25 -8.79 -2.19
N THR A 22 24.40 -9.73 -2.59
CA THR A 22 23.01 -9.74 -2.14
C THR A 22 22.94 -10.51 -0.81
N SER A 23 22.55 -9.81 0.26
CA SER A 23 22.32 -10.38 1.58
C SER A 23 21.08 -11.30 1.58
N ALA A 24 21.00 -12.21 2.55
CA ALA A 24 19.82 -13.08 2.75
C ALA A 24 18.52 -12.31 3.02
N THR A 25 18.62 -11.04 3.42
CA THR A 25 17.50 -10.09 3.63
C THR A 25 17.05 -9.38 2.35
N GLY A 26 17.69 -9.63 1.20
CA GLY A 26 17.39 -8.95 -0.06
C GLY A 26 18.09 -7.60 -0.24
N GLU A 27 18.90 -7.17 0.73
CA GLU A 27 19.66 -5.92 0.64
C GLU A 27 20.89 -6.09 -0.26
N HIS A 28 21.09 -5.13 -1.15
CA HIS A 28 22.27 -5.05 -2.01
C HIS A 28 23.42 -4.36 -1.26
N LEU A 29 24.40 -5.14 -0.85
CA LEU A 29 25.60 -4.68 -0.17
C LEU A 29 26.75 -4.57 -1.16
N VAL A 30 27.57 -3.54 -1.04
CA VAL A 30 28.70 -3.28 -1.93
C VAL A 30 30.00 -3.33 -1.14
N ALA A 31 30.95 -4.14 -1.61
CA ALA A 31 32.26 -4.22 -1.00
C ALA A 31 33.07 -2.95 -1.30
N MET A 32 33.47 -2.22 -0.26
CA MET A 32 34.06 -0.90 -0.43
C MET A 32 35.54 -0.92 -0.80
N LYS A 33 36.29 -1.94 -0.36
CA LYS A 33 37.73 -2.06 -0.62
C LYS A 33 38.05 -2.17 -2.13
N PRO A 34 37.40 -3.05 -2.92
CA PRO A 34 37.62 -3.11 -4.38
C PRO A 34 37.32 -1.79 -5.09
N ILE A 35 36.29 -1.06 -4.66
CA ILE A 35 35.93 0.24 -5.23
C ILE A 35 37.01 1.28 -4.96
N CYS A 36 37.52 1.33 -3.73
CA CYS A 36 38.60 2.24 -3.38
C CYS A 36 39.85 1.96 -4.22
N GLU A 37 40.23 0.70 -4.39
CA GLU A 37 41.37 0.29 -5.21
C GLU A 37 41.19 0.62 -6.70
N ALA A 38 39.98 0.40 -7.24
CA ALA A 38 39.64 0.73 -8.63
C ALA A 38 39.80 2.24 -8.90
N ILE A 39 39.24 3.08 -8.02
CA ILE A 39 39.29 4.54 -8.09
C ILE A 39 40.71 5.08 -7.75
N GLY A 40 41.54 4.27 -7.08
CA GLY A 40 42.91 4.62 -6.69
C GLY A 40 43.00 5.36 -5.35
N LEU A 41 42.01 5.18 -4.48
CA LEU A 41 41.99 5.70 -3.12
C LEU A 41 42.62 4.71 -2.15
N GLN A 42 43.32 5.24 -1.15
CA GLN A 42 43.87 4.45 -0.04
C GLN A 42 42.75 3.96 0.88
N TRP A 43 42.59 2.64 0.98
CA TRP A 43 41.49 1.98 1.69
C TRP A 43 41.43 2.36 3.18
N GLU A 44 42.56 2.33 3.89
CA GLU A 44 42.62 2.56 5.34
C GLU A 44 42.16 3.96 5.72
N ALA A 45 42.44 4.95 4.86
CA ALA A 45 41.99 6.33 5.05
C ALA A 45 40.47 6.44 4.86
N GLN A 46 39.91 5.73 3.88
CA GLN A 46 38.47 5.71 3.62
C GLN A 46 37.71 4.93 4.69
N LEU A 47 38.26 3.83 5.19
CA LEU A 47 37.67 3.07 6.30
C LEU A 47 37.55 3.93 7.56
N LYS A 48 38.62 4.67 7.92
CA LYS A 48 38.57 5.63 9.04
C LYS A 48 37.52 6.71 8.83
N ARG A 49 37.32 7.15 7.59
CA ARG A 49 36.30 8.16 7.24
C ARG A 49 34.88 7.61 7.38
N ILE A 50 34.63 6.41 6.87
CA ILE A 50 33.34 5.71 7.00
C ILE A 50 32.99 5.55 8.48
N LYS A 51 33.95 5.10 9.31
CA LYS A 51 33.78 4.95 10.76
C LYS A 51 33.47 6.25 11.50
N ARG A 52 33.93 7.40 10.99
CA ARG A 52 33.69 8.72 11.60
C ARG A 52 32.38 9.38 11.14
N HIS A 53 31.79 8.91 10.05
CA HIS A 53 30.61 9.54 9.47
C HIS A 53 29.36 9.02 10.18
N PRO A 54 28.51 9.88 10.77
CA PRO A 54 27.41 9.46 11.64
C PRO A 54 26.39 8.55 10.95
N VAL A 55 26.14 8.75 9.66
CA VAL A 55 25.22 7.92 8.86
C VAL A 55 25.89 6.61 8.39
N LEU A 56 27.06 6.72 7.73
CA LEU A 56 27.74 5.55 7.16
C LEU A 56 28.28 4.58 8.21
N SER A 57 28.63 5.06 9.41
CA SER A 57 29.12 4.19 10.48
C SER A 57 28.05 3.25 11.03
N ILE A 58 26.78 3.68 11.01
CA ILE A 58 25.64 2.89 11.46
C ILE A 58 25.27 1.83 10.41
N CYS A 59 25.34 2.19 9.13
CA CYS A 59 24.95 1.30 8.02
C CYS A 59 26.09 0.37 7.56
N MET A 60 27.30 0.54 8.08
CA MET A 60 28.46 -0.30 7.78
C MET A 60 28.26 -1.71 8.33
N SER A 61 28.42 -2.71 7.46
CA SER A 61 28.46 -4.12 7.85
C SER A 61 29.86 -4.70 7.59
N ILE A 62 30.38 -5.46 8.55
CA ILE A 62 31.62 -6.22 8.39
C ILE A 62 31.23 -7.67 8.16
N MET A 63 31.55 -8.21 6.99
CA MET A 63 31.26 -9.59 6.60
C MET A 63 32.55 -10.38 6.54
N ASP A 64 32.58 -11.55 7.16
CA ASP A 64 33.67 -12.50 7.00
C ASP A 64 33.36 -13.43 5.82
N ILE A 65 34.21 -13.39 4.79
CA ILE A 65 34.11 -14.34 3.68
C ILE A 65 35.25 -15.35 3.80
N GLN A 66 34.88 -16.63 3.79
CA GLN A 66 35.79 -17.76 3.64
C GLN A 66 35.75 -18.20 2.18
N ILE A 67 36.90 -18.20 1.52
CA ILE A 67 37.02 -18.66 0.13
C ILE A 67 37.02 -20.19 0.14
N PRO A 68 36.29 -20.88 -0.76
CA PRO A 68 36.35 -22.34 -0.84
C PRO A 68 37.80 -22.80 -1.11
N GLY A 69 38.44 -23.40 -0.10
CA GLY A 69 39.83 -23.88 -0.17
C GLY A 69 40.88 -23.01 0.55
N ASP A 70 40.48 -21.97 1.28
CA ASP A 70 41.37 -21.14 2.13
C ASP A 70 40.72 -20.96 3.51
N ASP A 71 41.45 -21.25 4.59
CA ASP A 71 40.98 -21.07 5.99
C ASP A 71 41.15 -19.61 6.46
N GLN A 72 41.58 -18.71 5.58
CA GLN A 72 41.68 -17.28 5.89
C GLN A 72 40.31 -16.61 5.82
N HIS A 73 39.79 -16.25 6.98
CA HIS A 73 38.71 -15.29 7.12
C HIS A 73 39.18 -13.91 6.64
N ARG A 74 38.52 -13.36 5.62
CA ARG A 74 38.77 -11.99 5.17
C ARG A 74 37.58 -11.13 5.56
N GLU A 75 37.85 -10.18 6.46
CA GLU A 75 36.90 -9.11 6.81
C GLU A 75 36.68 -8.20 5.61
N LEU A 76 35.44 -8.17 5.11
CA LEU A 76 34.99 -7.27 4.06
C LEU A 76 34.04 -6.24 4.65
N VAL A 77 34.43 -4.97 4.52
CA VAL A 77 33.58 -3.85 4.92
C VAL A 77 32.66 -3.51 3.76
N CYS A 78 31.37 -3.66 4.01
CA CYS A 78 30.30 -3.48 3.06
C CYS A 78 29.42 -2.29 3.45
N LEU A 79 28.94 -1.55 2.45
CA LEU A 79 27.91 -0.52 2.60
C LEU A 79 26.70 -0.87 1.72
N PRO A 80 25.46 -0.58 2.15
CA PRO A 80 24.31 -0.76 1.29
C PRO A 80 24.40 0.17 0.07
N LEU A 81 23.93 -0.31 -1.09
CA LEU A 81 24.03 0.37 -2.37
C LEU A 81 23.45 1.79 -2.33
N ASP A 82 22.38 2.01 -1.57
CA ASP A 82 21.73 3.31 -1.42
C ASP A 82 22.66 4.38 -0.83
N TYR A 83 23.59 3.97 0.04
CA TYR A 83 24.53 4.85 0.72
C TYR A 83 25.86 5.01 -0.04
N LEU A 84 26.10 4.20 -1.08
CA LEU A 84 27.29 4.31 -1.92
C LEU A 84 27.34 5.67 -2.62
N ASN A 85 26.20 6.16 -3.11
CA ASN A 85 26.10 7.46 -3.78
C ASN A 85 26.53 8.60 -2.83
N GLY A 86 26.13 8.54 -1.55
CA GLY A 86 26.52 9.50 -0.53
C GLY A 86 28.01 9.46 -0.19
N TRP A 87 28.62 8.27 -0.21
CA TRP A 87 30.07 8.12 -0.03
C TRP A 87 30.85 8.69 -1.24
N LEU A 88 30.46 8.33 -2.47
CA LEU A 88 31.07 8.81 -3.72
C LEU A 88 31.01 10.33 -3.84
N PHE A 89 29.89 10.93 -3.45
CA PHE A 89 29.71 12.38 -3.42
C PHE A 89 30.75 13.07 -2.53
N GLY A 90 31.12 12.46 -1.40
CA GLY A 90 32.13 13.00 -0.49
C GLY A 90 33.58 12.82 -0.96
N VAL A 91 33.85 12.05 -2.01
CA VAL A 91 35.23 11.79 -2.46
C VAL A 91 35.81 13.05 -3.13
N ASP A 92 37.04 13.39 -2.74
CA ASP A 92 37.77 14.51 -3.35
C ASP A 92 38.37 14.09 -4.70
N ALA A 93 37.95 14.76 -5.77
CA ALA A 93 38.39 14.49 -7.13
C ALA A 93 39.91 14.67 -7.35
N SER A 94 40.60 15.41 -6.47
CA SER A 94 42.06 15.60 -6.53
C SER A 94 42.85 14.37 -6.06
N ARG A 95 42.23 13.47 -5.29
CA ARG A 95 42.87 12.29 -4.67
C ARG A 95 42.63 11.01 -5.45
N VAL A 96 41.96 11.10 -6.60
CA VAL A 96 41.56 10.00 -7.46
C VAL A 96 42.50 9.92 -8.66
N LYS A 97 42.63 8.75 -9.29
CA LYS A 97 43.40 8.61 -10.53
C LYS A 97 42.93 9.63 -11.58
N PRO A 98 43.85 10.23 -12.35
CA PRO A 98 43.51 11.26 -13.34
C PRO A 98 42.50 10.77 -14.39
N GLU A 99 42.55 9.49 -14.75
CA GLU A 99 41.62 8.84 -15.70
C GLU A 99 40.15 8.80 -15.22
N ILE A 100 39.92 8.80 -13.90
CA ILE A 100 38.59 8.69 -13.29
C ILE A 100 38.10 10.05 -12.80
N ARG A 101 39.00 11.03 -12.66
CA ARG A 101 38.70 12.37 -12.14
C ARG A 101 37.57 13.06 -12.90
N GLU A 102 37.63 13.08 -14.24
CA GLU A 102 36.59 13.71 -15.06
C GLU A 102 35.23 13.03 -14.90
N ARG A 103 35.23 11.69 -14.91
CA ARG A 103 34.03 10.87 -14.68
C ARG A 103 33.42 11.10 -13.31
N LEU A 104 34.24 11.22 -12.27
CA LEU A 104 33.78 11.49 -10.91
C LEU A 104 33.18 12.89 -10.79
N VAL A 105 33.78 13.90 -11.42
CA VAL A 105 33.23 15.27 -11.43
C VAL A 105 31.91 15.32 -12.19
N GLN A 106 31.80 14.62 -13.32
CA GLN A 106 30.54 14.48 -14.05
C GLN A 106 29.47 13.82 -13.17
N TYR A 107 29.81 12.73 -12.50
CA TYR A 107 28.90 12.05 -11.57
C TYR A 107 28.46 12.97 -10.42
N GLN A 108 29.37 13.73 -9.82
CA GLN A 108 29.02 14.70 -8.77
C GLN A 108 28.06 15.77 -9.28
N ARG A 109 28.24 16.27 -10.51
CA ARG A 109 27.30 17.22 -11.15
C ARG A 109 25.92 16.60 -11.35
N GLU A 110 25.85 15.35 -11.79
CA GLU A 110 24.59 14.61 -11.91
C GLU A 110 23.90 14.47 -10.55
N CYS A 111 24.65 14.16 -9.48
CA CYS A 111 24.11 14.12 -8.12
C CYS A 111 23.57 15.46 -7.66
N PHE A 112 24.28 16.57 -7.91
CA PHE A 112 23.78 17.91 -7.58
C PHE A 112 22.49 18.25 -8.34
N ALA A 113 22.42 17.91 -9.63
CA ALA A 113 21.21 18.11 -10.43
C ALA A 113 20.04 17.26 -9.93
N ALA A 114 20.28 15.99 -9.58
CA ALA A 114 19.27 15.10 -9.04
C ALA A 114 18.76 15.56 -7.66
N LEU A 115 19.65 16.01 -6.78
CA LEU A 115 19.27 16.57 -5.49
C LEU A 115 18.46 17.86 -5.66
N ALA A 116 18.87 18.75 -6.58
CA ALA A 116 18.13 19.97 -6.87
C ALA A 116 16.73 19.66 -7.43
N ALA A 117 16.62 18.73 -8.38
CA ALA A 117 15.34 18.28 -8.92
C ALA A 117 14.43 17.68 -7.85
N TYR A 118 14.95 16.80 -7.00
CA TYR A 118 14.18 16.20 -5.92
C TYR A 118 13.61 17.25 -4.96
N TRP A 119 14.43 18.20 -4.51
CA TRP A 119 13.99 19.22 -3.55
C TRP A 119 13.15 20.36 -4.16
N GLN A 120 13.36 20.69 -5.44
CA GLN A 120 12.63 21.79 -6.11
C GLN A 120 11.38 21.33 -6.85
N GLN A 121 11.40 20.14 -7.46
CA GLN A 121 10.37 19.62 -8.35
C GLN A 121 9.63 18.42 -7.75
N GLY A 122 10.11 17.86 -6.64
CA GLY A 122 9.49 16.73 -5.93
C GLY A 122 9.84 15.36 -6.51
N GLU A 123 10.47 15.29 -7.69
CA GLU A 123 10.86 14.04 -8.34
C GLU A 123 12.18 14.22 -9.11
N ALA A 124 13.06 13.22 -9.06
CA ALA A 124 14.34 13.21 -9.77
C ALA A 124 14.42 11.99 -10.68
N VAL A 125 14.42 12.23 -12.00
CA VAL A 125 14.44 11.16 -13.02
C VAL A 125 15.85 11.00 -13.57
N ASN A 126 16.36 9.76 -13.58
CA ASN A 126 17.65 9.46 -14.20
C ASN A 126 17.47 9.15 -15.71
N PRO A 127 17.99 10.01 -16.61
CA PRO A 127 17.81 9.86 -18.06
C PRO A 127 18.56 8.65 -18.65
N ARG A 128 19.53 8.07 -17.93
CA ARG A 128 20.27 6.87 -18.39
C ARG A 128 19.40 5.62 -18.34
N THR A 129 18.50 5.55 -17.37
CA THR A 129 17.52 4.45 -17.24
C THR A 129 16.48 4.49 -18.36
N THR A 130 16.11 5.68 -18.84
CA THR A 130 15.21 5.83 -19.99
C THR A 130 15.88 5.51 -21.34
N ALA A 131 17.22 5.55 -21.41
CA ALA A 131 17.98 5.31 -22.65
C ALA A 131 18.38 3.83 -22.87
N THR A 132 18.51 3.03 -21.81
CA THR A 132 18.63 1.57 -21.94
C THR A 132 17.28 1.00 -22.36
N ALA A 133 17.18 0.74 -23.67
CA ALA A 133 16.08 0.07 -24.33
C ALA A 133 15.68 -1.22 -23.60
N THR A 134 14.64 -1.14 -22.79
CA THR A 134 13.72 -2.25 -22.58
C THR A 134 13.21 -2.67 -23.97
N PRO A 135 13.13 -3.97 -24.33
CA PRO A 135 12.47 -4.38 -25.55
C PRO A 135 11.04 -3.86 -25.48
N ALA A 136 10.77 -2.80 -26.24
CA ALA A 136 9.54 -2.04 -26.14
C ALA A 136 8.36 -2.98 -26.31
N GLU A 137 7.50 -3.02 -25.29
CA GLU A 137 6.19 -3.64 -25.46
C GLU A 137 5.52 -2.96 -26.66
N PRO A 138 5.06 -3.72 -27.66
CA PRO A 138 4.38 -3.15 -28.80
C PRO A 138 3.12 -2.44 -28.29
N ILE A 139 2.98 -1.16 -28.61
CA ILE A 139 1.77 -0.40 -28.39
C ILE A 139 0.66 -1.07 -29.21
N HIS A 140 -0.36 -1.56 -28.51
CA HIS A 140 -1.51 -2.22 -29.11
C HIS A 140 -2.65 -1.23 -29.29
N LEU A 141 -2.89 -0.85 -30.54
CA LEU A 141 -4.05 -0.07 -30.96
C LEU A 141 -5.08 -0.97 -31.66
N THR A 142 -6.28 -0.44 -31.86
CA THR A 142 -7.35 -1.09 -32.63
C THR A 142 -7.87 -0.13 -33.69
N TYR A 143 -7.95 -0.60 -34.93
CA TYR A 143 -8.52 0.13 -36.06
C TYR A 143 -9.55 -0.77 -36.76
N ASN A 144 -10.82 -0.36 -36.80
CA ASN A 144 -11.92 -1.16 -37.35
C ASN A 144 -11.96 -2.60 -36.82
N ASP A 145 -11.89 -2.77 -35.49
CA ASP A 145 -11.83 -4.05 -34.77
C ASP A 145 -10.63 -4.97 -35.13
N ARG A 146 -9.64 -4.45 -35.86
CA ARG A 146 -8.39 -5.16 -36.19
C ARG A 146 -7.26 -4.67 -35.29
N PRO A 147 -6.40 -5.57 -34.79
CA PRO A 147 -5.26 -5.17 -33.98
C PRO A 147 -4.24 -4.41 -34.83
N PHE A 148 -3.74 -3.30 -34.30
CA PHE A 148 -2.76 -2.42 -34.94
C PHE A 148 -1.59 -2.17 -33.99
N ARG A 149 -0.41 -2.69 -34.31
CA ARG A 149 0.75 -2.63 -33.41
C ARG A 149 1.77 -1.60 -33.86
N ILE A 150 2.25 -0.81 -32.90
CA ILE A 150 3.34 0.16 -33.08
C ILE A 150 4.46 -0.21 -32.11
N VAL A 151 5.69 -0.30 -32.60
CA VAL A 151 6.88 -0.62 -31.83
C VAL A 151 7.71 0.67 -31.69
N PRO A 152 7.77 1.29 -30.51
CA PRO A 152 8.67 2.42 -30.29
C PRO A 152 10.11 1.90 -30.16
N GLU A 153 11.04 2.39 -30.98
CA GLU A 153 12.47 2.08 -30.91
C GLU A 153 13.22 3.40 -30.70
N GLY A 154 13.51 3.73 -29.44
CA GLY A 154 14.09 5.03 -29.06
C GLY A 154 13.13 6.18 -29.37
N ALA A 155 13.57 7.11 -30.24
CA ALA A 155 12.74 8.23 -30.70
C ALA A 155 11.94 7.92 -31.99
N ALA A 156 12.12 6.74 -32.58
CA ALA A 156 11.47 6.35 -33.84
C ALA A 156 10.27 5.42 -33.59
N LEU A 157 9.18 5.64 -34.32
CA LEU A 157 7.99 4.78 -34.27
C LEU A 157 7.98 3.85 -35.48
N TRP A 158 7.91 2.55 -35.21
CA TRP A 158 7.86 1.50 -36.23
C TRP A 158 6.48 0.85 -36.26
N PHE A 159 5.90 0.71 -37.45
CA PHE A 159 4.56 0.17 -37.67
C PHE A 159 4.65 -1.27 -38.19
N VAL A 160 3.84 -2.18 -37.64
CA VAL A 160 3.81 -3.57 -38.12
C VAL A 160 3.15 -3.63 -39.50
N ALA A 161 3.90 -4.03 -40.52
CA ALA A 161 3.46 -4.04 -41.93
C ALA A 161 2.21 -4.89 -42.17
N VAL A 162 2.06 -6.00 -41.42
CA VAL A 162 0.90 -6.90 -41.52
C VAL A 162 -0.36 -6.21 -41.02
N ASP A 163 -0.26 -5.43 -39.95
CA ASP A 163 -1.40 -4.75 -39.35
C ASP A 163 -1.82 -3.55 -40.21
N VAL A 164 -0.84 -2.82 -40.78
CA VAL A 164 -1.11 -1.75 -41.77
C VAL A 164 -1.77 -2.31 -43.04
N ALA A 165 -1.29 -3.45 -43.54
CA ALA A 165 -1.91 -4.10 -44.70
C ALA A 165 -3.36 -4.51 -44.40
N ARG A 166 -3.63 -5.04 -43.19
CA ARG A 166 -4.98 -5.35 -42.75
C ARG A 166 -5.86 -4.11 -42.59
N ALA A 167 -5.32 -3.00 -42.11
CA ALA A 167 -6.05 -1.75 -41.99
C ALA A 167 -6.46 -1.17 -43.37
N LEU A 168 -5.63 -1.37 -44.39
CA LEU A 168 -5.90 -0.97 -45.79
C LEU A 168 -6.68 -2.01 -46.60
N ASP A 169 -7.09 -3.11 -45.95
CA ASP A 169 -7.78 -4.24 -46.58
C ASP A 169 -6.98 -4.84 -47.76
N MET A 170 -5.67 -4.95 -47.56
CA MET A 170 -4.71 -5.58 -48.46
C MET A 170 -4.45 -7.04 -48.06
N ARG A 171 -4.08 -7.86 -49.04
CA ARG A 171 -3.92 -9.31 -48.87
C ARG A 171 -2.80 -9.70 -47.91
N ASP A 172 -1.68 -8.97 -47.91
CA ASP A 172 -0.54 -9.25 -47.04
C ASP A 172 0.42 -8.05 -46.91
N GLY A 173 1.25 -8.04 -45.85
CA GLY A 173 2.29 -7.04 -45.59
C GLY A 173 3.37 -7.01 -46.67
N HIS A 174 3.58 -8.09 -47.42
CA HIS A 174 4.50 -8.08 -48.56
C HIS A 174 4.01 -7.17 -49.70
N CYS A 175 2.71 -7.16 -50.00
CA CYS A 175 2.15 -6.31 -51.06
C CYS A 175 2.26 -4.82 -50.70
N LEU A 176 2.14 -4.50 -49.42
CA LEU A 176 2.32 -3.15 -48.88
C LEU A 176 3.79 -2.71 -48.97
N THR A 177 4.71 -3.59 -48.59
CA THR A 177 6.13 -3.25 -48.49
C THR A 177 6.88 -3.32 -49.82
N ARG A 178 6.40 -4.02 -50.86
CA ARG A 178 7.19 -4.28 -52.09
C ARG A 178 7.78 -3.03 -52.77
N HIS A 179 7.12 -1.88 -52.71
CA HIS A 179 7.60 -0.63 -53.32
C HIS A 179 8.49 0.22 -52.41
N LEU A 180 8.58 -0.12 -51.12
CA LEU A 180 9.41 0.60 -50.17
C LEU A 180 10.88 0.20 -50.31
N ARG A 181 11.79 1.14 -50.09
CA ARG A 181 13.24 0.89 -50.04
C ARG A 181 13.60 0.11 -48.77
N SER A 182 14.78 -0.50 -48.75
CA SER A 182 15.26 -1.29 -47.58
C SER A 182 15.47 -0.42 -46.34
N GLU A 183 15.75 0.87 -46.50
CA GLU A 183 15.89 1.84 -45.40
C GLU A 183 14.59 2.03 -44.59
N HIS A 184 13.44 1.89 -45.25
CA HIS A 184 12.11 2.03 -44.64
C HIS A 184 11.54 0.71 -44.11
N LYS A 185 12.34 -0.38 -44.14
CA LYS A 185 11.89 -1.72 -43.73
C LYS A 185 12.85 -2.30 -42.70
N ALA A 186 12.28 -2.82 -41.62
CA ALA A 186 13.02 -3.66 -40.68
C ALA A 186 12.32 -5.01 -40.51
N GLN A 187 13.09 -6.05 -40.19
CA GLN A 187 12.56 -7.32 -39.70
C GLN A 187 12.92 -7.42 -38.23
N ARG A 188 11.93 -7.67 -37.37
CA ARG A 188 12.15 -7.83 -35.93
C ARG A 188 11.45 -9.09 -35.43
N GLN A 189 12.08 -9.70 -34.44
CA GLN A 189 11.50 -10.83 -33.72
C GLN A 189 10.66 -10.28 -32.57
N ILE A 190 9.34 -10.38 -32.69
CA ILE A 190 8.40 -9.95 -31.66
C ILE A 190 7.75 -11.23 -31.11
N GLY A 191 8.16 -11.64 -29.91
CA GLY A 191 7.83 -12.95 -29.35
C GLY A 191 8.42 -14.10 -30.18
N HIS A 192 7.58 -15.05 -30.60
CA HIS A 192 7.98 -16.20 -31.42
C HIS A 192 7.86 -15.98 -32.94
N ARG A 193 7.48 -14.78 -33.39
CA ARG A 193 7.24 -14.49 -34.82
C ARG A 193 8.16 -13.39 -35.33
N ARG A 194 8.68 -13.57 -36.55
CA ARG A 194 9.39 -12.52 -37.29
C ARG A 194 8.35 -11.66 -38.03
N LEU A 195 8.30 -10.38 -37.70
CA LEU A 195 7.38 -9.42 -38.31
C LEU A 195 8.17 -8.34 -39.05
N GLY A 196 7.64 -7.96 -40.21
CA GLY A 196 8.11 -6.80 -40.96
C GLY A 196 7.58 -5.51 -40.36
N LEU A 197 8.47 -4.57 -40.12
CA LEU A 197 8.21 -3.24 -39.61
C LEU A 197 8.50 -2.19 -40.69
N ILE A 198 7.75 -1.10 -40.65
CA ILE A 198 7.89 0.04 -41.56
C ILE A 198 8.03 1.30 -40.70
N ASP A 199 8.93 2.21 -41.06
CA ASP A 199 9.06 3.51 -40.40
C ASP A 199 7.94 4.48 -40.84
N ARG A 200 7.87 5.68 -40.22
CA ARG A 200 6.84 6.67 -40.58
C ARG A 200 6.90 7.09 -42.04
N ALA A 201 8.10 7.27 -42.60
CA ALA A 201 8.29 7.67 -44.00
C ALA A 201 7.81 6.57 -44.96
N GLY A 202 8.10 5.30 -44.65
CA GLY A 202 7.60 4.16 -45.41
C GLY A 202 6.09 3.97 -45.30
N LEU A 203 5.48 4.29 -44.15
CA LEU A 203 4.02 4.28 -43.98
C LEU A 203 3.35 5.31 -44.90
N GLU A 204 3.85 6.55 -44.93
CA GLU A 204 3.32 7.61 -45.81
C GLU A 204 3.39 7.21 -47.28
N LEU A 205 4.54 6.67 -47.72
CA LEU A 205 4.70 6.13 -49.07
C LEU A 205 3.72 4.99 -49.37
N ALA A 206 3.50 4.10 -48.39
CA ALA A 206 2.54 3.01 -48.54
C ALA A 206 1.08 3.50 -48.64
N LEU A 207 0.72 4.55 -47.89
CA LEU A 207 -0.60 5.19 -47.95
C LEU A 207 -0.81 5.89 -49.30
N HIS A 208 0.22 6.54 -49.85
CA HIS A 208 0.16 7.17 -51.19
C HIS A 208 -0.09 6.17 -52.33
N HIS A 209 0.37 4.92 -52.17
CA HIS A 209 0.14 3.86 -53.15
C HIS A 209 -1.16 3.08 -52.94
N ALA A 210 -1.86 3.31 -51.83
CA ALA A 210 -3.18 2.73 -51.54
C ALA A 210 -4.31 3.59 -52.10
N SER A 211 -5.53 3.04 -52.20
CA SER A 211 -6.66 3.85 -52.67
C SER A 211 -6.99 4.97 -51.67
N PRO A 212 -7.23 6.20 -52.14
CA PRO A 212 -7.44 7.36 -51.26
C PRO A 212 -8.63 7.15 -50.31
N ALA A 213 -9.69 6.51 -50.79
CA ALA A 213 -10.86 6.15 -49.99
C ALA A 213 -10.57 5.24 -48.77
N ARG A 214 -9.45 4.51 -48.77
CA ARG A 214 -9.04 3.63 -47.66
C ARG A 214 -7.87 4.20 -46.86
N ALA A 215 -7.00 4.96 -47.52
CA ALA A 215 -5.81 5.54 -46.92
C ALA A 215 -6.10 6.76 -46.06
N GLU A 216 -7.04 7.62 -46.48
CA GLU A 216 -7.37 8.87 -45.80
C GLU A 216 -8.00 8.66 -44.40
N PRO A 217 -8.94 7.71 -44.21
CA PRO A 217 -9.45 7.40 -42.86
C PRO A 217 -8.38 6.85 -41.91
N LEU A 218 -7.48 5.99 -42.43
CA LEU A 218 -6.37 5.45 -41.65
C LEU A 218 -5.36 6.54 -41.27
N ARG A 219 -5.09 7.48 -42.18
CA ARG A 219 -4.18 8.60 -41.95
C ARG A 219 -4.69 9.52 -40.85
N LEU A 220 -5.95 9.96 -40.94
CA LEU A 220 -6.59 10.81 -39.93
C LEU A 220 -6.66 10.13 -38.57
N TRP A 221 -7.00 8.84 -38.54
CA TRP A 221 -6.99 8.06 -37.30
C TRP A 221 -5.59 7.97 -36.69
N LEU A 222 -4.57 7.75 -37.51
CA LEU A 222 -3.20 7.56 -37.04
C LEU A 222 -2.55 8.88 -36.61
N GLU A 223 -2.87 9.99 -37.26
CA GLU A 223 -2.51 11.34 -36.81
C GLU A 223 -3.15 11.65 -35.45
N ALA A 224 -4.46 11.43 -35.30
CA ALA A 224 -5.15 11.61 -34.03
C ALA A 224 -4.62 10.68 -32.92
N ALA A 225 -4.31 9.42 -33.24
CA ALA A 225 -3.75 8.47 -32.30
C ALA A 225 -2.35 8.89 -31.83
N LEU A 226 -1.49 9.37 -32.74
CA LEU A 226 -0.13 9.80 -32.40
C LEU A 226 -0.08 11.12 -31.64
N GLU A 227 -0.97 12.07 -31.94
CA GLU A 227 -1.10 13.31 -31.16
C GLU A 227 -1.40 13.02 -29.69
N GLN A 228 -2.25 12.02 -29.40
CA GLN A 228 -2.56 11.59 -28.03
C GLN A 228 -1.35 11.03 -27.27
N PHE A 229 -0.43 10.35 -27.96
CA PHE A 229 0.83 9.86 -27.37
C PHE A 229 1.83 10.97 -27.07
N VAL A 230 1.86 12.05 -27.87
CA VAL A 230 2.77 13.19 -27.67
C VAL A 230 2.29 14.08 -26.50
N THR A 231 0.99 14.15 -26.24
CA THR A 231 0.41 15.00 -25.16
C THR A 231 0.17 14.27 -23.83
N GLY A 232 0.44 12.96 -23.74
CA GLY A 232 0.29 12.18 -22.50
C GLY A 232 -1.16 11.99 -22.03
N ALA A 233 -2.15 12.04 -22.94
CA ALA A 233 -3.56 11.84 -22.61
C ALA A 233 -3.98 10.38 -22.91
N PRO A 234 -4.76 9.71 -22.02
CA PRO A 234 -5.12 8.30 -22.19
C PRO A 234 -6.10 8.10 -23.35
N ALA A 235 -5.96 6.93 -24.01
CA ALA A 235 -6.66 6.57 -25.23
C ALA A 235 -8.15 6.32 -24.99
N ALA A 236 -9.00 7.19 -25.52
CA ALA A 236 -10.43 6.93 -25.66
C ALA A 236 -10.66 5.86 -26.75
N GLN A 237 -10.51 4.57 -26.41
CA GLN A 237 -11.09 3.50 -27.22
C GLN A 237 -12.60 3.54 -27.03
N ALA A 238 -13.44 3.89 -27.99
CA ALA A 238 -14.85 3.45 -27.95
C ALA A 238 -15.45 3.42 -29.36
N LEU A 239 -16.14 2.33 -29.66
CA LEU A 239 -17.15 2.27 -30.73
C LEU A 239 -18.14 3.44 -30.57
N PRO A 240 -18.84 3.85 -31.64
CA PRO A 240 -19.90 4.84 -31.55
C PRO A 240 -21.04 4.31 -30.66
N GLY A 241 -20.96 4.56 -29.34
CA GLY A 241 -21.98 4.27 -28.34
C GLY A 241 -21.61 3.32 -27.18
N GLY A 242 -20.37 2.83 -27.03
CA GLY A 242 -19.99 1.89 -25.95
C GLY A 242 -18.92 2.43 -24.98
N LEU A 243 -18.85 1.88 -23.76
CA LEU A 243 -17.83 2.22 -22.76
C LEU A 243 -16.43 2.05 -23.31
N SER A 244 -15.55 2.98 -22.94
CA SER A 244 -14.19 2.93 -23.42
C SER A 244 -13.35 1.80 -22.85
N GLY A 245 -12.26 1.42 -23.51
CA GLY A 245 -11.34 0.38 -23.02
C GLY A 245 -10.88 0.62 -21.58
N ASP A 246 -10.54 1.86 -21.25
CA ASP A 246 -10.16 2.30 -19.91
C ASP A 246 -11.33 2.23 -18.92
N GLN A 247 -12.53 2.63 -19.34
CA GLN A 247 -13.75 2.53 -18.53
C GLN A 247 -14.14 1.06 -18.24
N GLN A 248 -14.02 0.18 -19.24
CA GLN A 248 -14.25 -1.24 -19.06
C GLN A 248 -13.22 -1.85 -18.10
N ASN A 249 -11.96 -1.42 -18.19
CA ASN A 249 -10.92 -1.88 -17.29
C ASN A 249 -11.14 -1.35 -15.86
N ALA A 250 -11.55 -0.09 -15.70
CA ALA A 250 -11.91 0.48 -14.40
C ALA A 250 -13.05 -0.28 -13.72
N ILE A 251 -14.09 -0.68 -14.45
CA ILE A 251 -15.18 -1.51 -13.88
C ILE A 251 -14.66 -2.90 -13.49
N LYS A 252 -13.82 -3.53 -14.33
CA LYS A 252 -13.22 -4.84 -14.00
C LYS A 252 -12.34 -4.79 -12.77
N THR A 253 -11.47 -3.78 -12.68
CA THR A 253 -10.57 -3.58 -11.53
C THR A 253 -11.37 -3.32 -10.26
N LEU A 254 -12.45 -2.53 -10.34
CA LEU A 254 -13.33 -2.29 -9.20
C LEU A 254 -14.02 -3.57 -8.73
N VAL A 255 -14.57 -4.35 -9.66
CA VAL A 255 -15.21 -5.64 -9.33
C VAL A 255 -14.19 -6.61 -8.73
N ALA A 256 -12.98 -6.69 -9.30
CA ALA A 256 -11.91 -7.54 -8.78
C ALA A 256 -11.49 -7.13 -7.36
N ALA A 257 -11.25 -5.84 -7.11
CA ALA A 257 -10.90 -5.33 -5.79
C ALA A 257 -11.98 -5.64 -4.75
N ARG A 258 -13.27 -5.52 -5.12
CA ARG A 258 -14.41 -5.86 -4.23
C ARG A 258 -14.56 -7.36 -3.98
N ILE A 259 -14.10 -8.21 -4.89
CA ILE A 259 -14.11 -9.67 -4.70
C ILE A 259 -12.95 -10.11 -3.80
N GLU A 260 -11.79 -9.47 -3.90
CA GLU A 260 -10.61 -9.78 -3.08
C GLU A 260 -10.83 -9.50 -1.59
N THR A 261 -11.67 -8.53 -1.24
CA THR A 261 -12.04 -8.22 0.15
C THR A 261 -12.96 -9.26 0.80
N VAL A 262 -13.46 -10.23 0.02
CA VAL A 262 -14.42 -11.23 0.48
C VAL A 262 -13.74 -12.62 0.57
N PRO A 263 -14.08 -13.47 1.56
CA PRO A 263 -13.49 -14.80 1.72
C PRO A 263 -13.58 -15.67 0.45
N GLU A 264 -12.57 -16.52 0.23
CA GLU A 264 -12.43 -17.37 -0.97
C GLU A 264 -13.67 -18.23 -1.28
N THR A 265 -14.38 -18.64 -0.23
CA THR A 265 -15.58 -19.48 -0.30
C THR A 265 -16.77 -18.84 -0.99
N VAL A 266 -16.83 -17.50 -1.05
CA VAL A 266 -17.97 -16.73 -1.58
C VAL A 266 -17.61 -15.80 -2.75
N ARG A 267 -16.33 -15.69 -3.13
CA ARG A 267 -15.84 -14.86 -4.26
C ARG A 267 -16.60 -15.10 -5.57
N GLY A 268 -16.88 -16.36 -5.89
CA GLY A 268 -17.62 -16.72 -7.11
C GLY A 268 -19.06 -16.16 -7.13
N LYS A 269 -19.77 -16.23 -5.99
CA LYS A 269 -21.12 -15.69 -5.85
C LYS A 269 -21.13 -14.17 -5.89
N ALA A 270 -20.15 -13.53 -5.24
CA ALA A 270 -19.96 -12.09 -5.25
C ALA A 270 -19.74 -11.53 -6.67
N ALA A 271 -18.89 -12.20 -7.47
CA ALA A 271 -18.65 -11.82 -8.86
C ALA A 271 -19.94 -11.89 -9.70
N THR A 272 -20.70 -12.98 -9.58
CA THR A 272 -21.97 -13.15 -10.30
C THR A 272 -23.01 -12.09 -9.93
N LEU A 273 -23.07 -11.69 -8.65
CA LEU A 273 -23.95 -10.61 -8.20
C LEU A 273 -23.57 -9.27 -8.83
N CYS A 274 -22.28 -8.89 -8.81
CA CYS A 274 -21.82 -7.64 -9.44
C CYS A 274 -22.15 -7.56 -10.93
N TRP A 275 -21.86 -8.62 -11.69
CA TRP A 275 -22.13 -8.64 -13.14
C TRP A 275 -23.62 -8.73 -13.48
N SER A 276 -24.40 -9.46 -12.67
CA SER A 276 -25.85 -9.56 -12.88
C SER A 276 -26.59 -8.27 -12.52
N ALA A 277 -26.14 -7.53 -11.49
CA ALA A 277 -26.69 -6.22 -11.13
C ALA A 277 -26.42 -5.15 -12.20
N LEU A 278 -25.21 -5.12 -12.78
CA LEU A 278 -24.89 -4.27 -13.93
C LEU A 278 -25.80 -4.58 -15.11
N LYS A 279 -25.96 -5.86 -15.45
CA LYS A 279 -26.84 -6.27 -16.55
C LYS A 279 -28.31 -5.95 -16.28
N ALA A 280 -28.78 -6.08 -15.04
CA ALA A 280 -30.16 -5.80 -14.66
C ALA A 280 -30.49 -4.29 -14.74
N LYS A 281 -29.56 -3.42 -14.37
CA LYS A 281 -29.79 -1.96 -14.39
C LYS A 281 -29.73 -1.37 -15.81
N PHE A 282 -28.78 -1.82 -16.63
CA PHE A 282 -28.54 -1.24 -17.95
C PHE A 282 -29.18 -2.04 -19.10
N GLY A 283 -29.68 -3.25 -18.84
CA GLY A 283 -30.31 -4.13 -19.85
C GLY A 283 -29.34 -4.72 -20.88
N CYS A 284 -28.10 -4.24 -20.92
CA CYS A 284 -27.03 -4.65 -21.82
C CYS A 284 -25.81 -5.20 -21.05
N GLY A 285 -24.86 -5.80 -21.78
CA GLY A 285 -23.59 -6.21 -21.18
C GLY A 285 -22.76 -4.98 -20.77
N TYR A 286 -21.87 -5.12 -19.77
CA TYR A 286 -21.05 -3.98 -19.30
C TYR A 286 -20.17 -3.33 -20.39
N LYS A 287 -19.93 -4.00 -21.52
CA LYS A 287 -19.19 -3.47 -22.67
C LYS A 287 -20.01 -2.53 -23.57
N GLU A 288 -21.33 -2.62 -23.46
CA GLU A 288 -22.32 -1.93 -24.29
C GLU A 288 -23.01 -0.79 -23.51
N ILE A 289 -22.58 -0.52 -22.28
CA ILE A 289 -23.04 0.62 -21.49
C ILE A 289 -22.54 1.90 -22.17
N ALA A 290 -23.38 2.94 -22.21
CA ALA A 290 -22.99 4.22 -22.81
C ALA A 290 -21.94 4.95 -21.93
N PRO A 291 -20.95 5.66 -22.51
CA PRO A 291 -19.93 6.42 -21.76
C PRO A 291 -20.49 7.35 -20.69
N GLU A 292 -21.66 7.94 -20.93
CA GLU A 292 -22.35 8.87 -20.03
C GLU A 292 -22.85 8.18 -18.76
N GLN A 293 -23.11 6.87 -18.84
CA GLN A 293 -23.60 6.03 -17.75
C GLN A 293 -22.46 5.33 -16.99
N PHE A 294 -21.20 5.58 -17.36
CA PHE A 294 -20.02 5.00 -16.71
C PHE A 294 -19.98 5.29 -15.20
N THR A 295 -20.17 6.55 -14.83
CA THR A 295 -20.15 6.99 -13.42
C THR A 295 -21.26 6.33 -12.61
N GLU A 296 -22.41 6.10 -13.24
CA GLU A 296 -23.55 5.41 -12.64
C GLU A 296 -23.29 3.90 -12.50
N ALA A 297 -22.61 3.29 -13.46
CA ALA A 297 -22.18 1.89 -13.40
C ALA A 297 -21.13 1.64 -12.31
N VAL A 298 -20.13 2.52 -12.20
CA VAL A 298 -19.11 2.50 -11.13
C VAL A 298 -19.77 2.66 -9.76
N SER A 299 -20.68 3.63 -9.63
CA SER A 299 -21.41 3.88 -8.38
C SER A 299 -22.30 2.71 -7.97
N LEU A 300 -22.89 2.01 -8.95
CA LEU A 300 -23.69 0.81 -8.68
C LEU A 300 -22.82 -0.29 -8.10
N VAL A 301 -21.71 -0.64 -8.77
CA VAL A 301 -20.79 -1.69 -8.32
C VAL A 301 -20.22 -1.39 -6.93
N ALA A 302 -19.88 -0.13 -6.66
CA ALA A 302 -19.37 0.29 -5.36
C ALA A 302 -20.40 0.16 -4.22
N ARG A 303 -21.70 0.24 -4.52
CA ARG A 303 -22.79 0.20 -3.52
C ARG A 303 -23.38 -1.19 -3.30
N ILE A 304 -23.06 -2.18 -4.14
CA ILE A 304 -23.56 -3.54 -3.97
C ILE A 304 -22.94 -4.11 -2.68
N VAL A 305 -23.81 -4.48 -1.75
CA VAL A 305 -23.45 -5.17 -0.51
C VAL A 305 -23.18 -6.63 -0.85
N LEU A 306 -21.93 -7.07 -0.71
CA LEU A 306 -21.55 -8.47 -0.94
C LEU A 306 -21.62 -9.25 0.38
N GLU A 307 -22.20 -10.45 0.32
CA GLU A 307 -22.25 -11.35 1.47
C GLU A 307 -20.83 -11.71 1.92
N GLY A 308 -20.46 -11.35 3.15
CA GLY A 308 -19.15 -11.64 3.73
C GLY A 308 -18.13 -10.48 3.66
N GLU A 309 -18.55 -9.27 3.31
CA GLU A 309 -17.74 -8.07 3.59
C GLU A 309 -17.52 -7.94 5.10
N LEU A 310 -16.30 -8.24 5.53
CA LEU A 310 -15.81 -7.81 6.84
C LEU A 310 -15.74 -6.29 6.78
N LEU A 311 -16.56 -5.62 7.59
CA LEU A 311 -16.45 -4.19 7.85
C LEU A 311 -15.03 -3.91 8.30
N GLU A 312 -14.22 -3.26 7.46
CA GLU A 312 -12.97 -2.69 7.93
C GLU A 312 -13.31 -1.68 9.03
N PRO A 313 -12.66 -1.73 10.20
CA PRO A 313 -12.85 -0.71 11.21
C PRO A 313 -12.47 0.64 10.59
N GLU A 314 -13.44 1.56 10.59
CA GLU A 314 -13.33 2.91 10.04
C GLU A 314 -12.00 3.56 10.50
N ALA A 315 -11.20 4.07 9.56
CA ALA A 315 -9.93 4.72 9.88
C ALA A 315 -10.17 5.82 10.95
N PRO A 316 -9.32 5.92 11.98
CA PRO A 316 -9.58 6.83 13.09
C PRO A 316 -9.63 8.27 12.59
N LYS A 317 -10.82 8.88 12.70
CA LYS A 317 -11.01 10.31 12.47
C LYS A 317 -10.06 11.06 13.39
N VAL A 318 -9.18 11.89 12.85
CA VAL A 318 -8.36 12.80 13.65
C VAL A 318 -9.30 13.84 14.24
N LEU A 319 -9.90 13.51 15.37
CA LEU A 319 -10.72 14.42 16.15
C LEU A 319 -9.78 15.39 16.84
N GLY A 320 -10.05 16.70 16.69
CA GLY A 320 -9.48 17.72 17.58
C GLY A 320 -9.78 17.39 19.05
N ARG A 321 -9.28 18.20 19.99
CA ARG A 321 -9.49 17.99 21.43
C ARG A 321 -10.98 17.71 21.70
N LEU A 322 -11.29 16.46 22.05
CA LEU A 322 -12.65 16.05 22.38
C LEU A 322 -13.17 16.94 23.53
N PRO A 323 -14.44 17.37 23.50
CA PRO A 323 -15.04 18.17 24.56
C PRO A 323 -15.33 17.30 25.80
N ILE A 324 -14.27 16.73 26.38
CA ILE A 324 -14.33 15.90 27.59
C ILE A 324 -14.35 16.84 28.79
N ASP A 325 -15.51 16.98 29.41
CA ASP A 325 -15.71 17.78 30.62
C ASP A 325 -16.60 17.01 31.61
N PHE A 326 -15.98 16.34 32.57
CA PHE A 326 -16.64 15.56 33.62
C PHE A 326 -16.17 16.02 35.01
N PRO A 327 -16.51 17.25 35.44
CA PRO A 327 -16.14 17.76 36.74
C PRO A 327 -16.87 16.98 37.84
N ILE A 328 -16.23 16.82 38.99
CA ILE A 328 -16.80 16.08 40.13
C ILE A 328 -18.11 16.67 40.66
N GLU A 329 -18.32 17.97 40.45
CA GLU A 329 -19.54 18.69 40.84
C GLU A 329 -20.77 18.21 40.07
N ASP A 330 -20.64 17.83 38.78
CA ASP A 330 -21.76 17.26 38.00
C ASP A 330 -22.15 15.89 38.56
N TRP A 331 -21.16 15.09 38.96
CA TRP A 331 -21.42 13.79 39.57
C TRP A 331 -22.10 13.90 40.94
N LYS A 332 -21.68 14.88 41.77
CA LYS A 332 -22.33 15.21 43.05
C LYS A 332 -23.77 15.68 42.87
N ALA A 333 -24.02 16.57 41.91
CA ALA A 333 -25.35 17.11 41.65
C ALA A 333 -26.35 16.02 41.24
N ARG A 334 -25.89 15.01 40.47
CA ARG A 334 -26.71 13.89 40.00
C ARG A 334 -26.82 12.74 41.00
N ASN A 335 -25.93 12.67 41.99
CA ASN A 335 -25.93 11.64 43.04
C ASN A 335 -25.82 12.23 44.46
N PRO A 336 -26.76 13.09 44.87
CA PRO A 336 -26.67 13.82 46.14
C PRO A 336 -26.70 12.90 47.38
N HIS A 337 -27.17 11.66 47.24
CA HIS A 337 -27.23 10.68 48.32
C HIS A 337 -25.89 9.97 48.59
N GLN A 338 -24.97 9.93 47.60
CA GLN A 338 -23.69 9.20 47.69
C GLN A 338 -22.55 10.00 48.33
N PHE A 339 -22.60 11.33 48.26
CA PHE A 339 -21.53 12.21 48.74
C PHE A 339 -21.81 12.80 50.12
N ARG A 340 -22.66 12.14 50.93
CA ARG A 340 -23.07 12.68 52.24
C ARG A 340 -21.94 12.75 53.27
N HIS A 341 -20.87 11.96 53.11
CA HIS A 341 -19.83 11.82 54.14
C HIS A 341 -18.37 11.89 53.67
N ASP A 342 -18.09 11.89 52.36
CA ASP A 342 -16.70 11.89 51.86
C ASP A 342 -16.35 13.15 51.07
N ASN A 343 -15.21 13.74 51.41
CA ASN A 343 -14.55 14.73 50.57
C ASN A 343 -13.85 14.00 49.42
N PRO A 344 -14.26 14.21 48.15
CA PRO A 344 -13.67 13.47 47.04
C PRO A 344 -12.23 13.88 46.70
N ASN A 345 -11.72 14.97 47.30
CA ASN A 345 -10.31 15.37 47.23
C ASN A 345 -9.49 14.78 48.39
N SER A 346 -10.08 13.95 49.23
CA SER A 346 -9.38 13.21 50.30
C SER A 346 -8.57 12.06 49.70
N ALA A 347 -7.39 11.79 50.26
CA ALA A 347 -6.57 10.63 49.89
C ALA A 347 -7.20 9.29 50.33
N GLU A 348 -8.07 9.33 51.35
CA GLU A 348 -8.86 8.21 51.81
C GLU A 348 -10.31 8.42 51.37
N LEU A 349 -10.71 7.68 50.33
CA LEU A 349 -12.09 7.62 49.83
C LEU A 349 -12.80 6.47 50.51
N THR A 350 -13.90 6.75 51.22
CA THR A 350 -14.68 5.76 51.97
C THR A 350 -15.99 5.42 51.25
N LEU A 351 -15.92 5.21 49.93
CA LEU A 351 -17.10 4.88 49.14
C LEU A 351 -17.65 3.52 49.57
N THR A 352 -18.92 3.46 49.95
CA THR A 352 -19.57 2.17 50.24
C THR A 352 -19.99 1.48 48.94
N THR A 353 -20.12 0.15 48.96
CA THR A 353 -20.66 -0.63 47.85
C THR A 353 -22.11 -0.25 47.50
N GLY A 354 -22.85 0.38 48.43
CA GLY A 354 -24.21 0.89 48.19
C GLY A 354 -24.22 2.23 47.46
N ASP A 355 -23.26 3.11 47.77
CA ASP A 355 -22.76 4.12 46.84
C ASP A 355 -22.17 3.38 45.62
N LEU A 356 -21.63 3.92 44.53
CA LEU A 356 -21.28 3.12 43.30
C LEU A 356 -22.42 2.33 42.59
N LEU A 357 -23.23 1.51 43.28
CA LEU A 357 -24.27 0.63 42.72
C LEU A 357 -25.64 1.27 42.58
N LEU A 358 -26.01 2.15 43.49
CA LEU A 358 -27.30 2.86 43.47
C LEU A 358 -27.32 4.05 42.50
N SER A 359 -26.18 4.38 41.89
CA SER A 359 -26.11 5.44 40.89
C SER A 359 -26.49 4.91 39.51
N GLU A 360 -27.52 5.51 38.91
CA GLU A 360 -27.85 5.31 37.50
C GLU A 360 -26.82 5.97 36.57
N TYR A 361 -26.04 6.94 37.08
CA TYR A 361 -25.10 7.75 36.30
C TYR A 361 -23.64 7.51 36.71
N SER A 362 -22.84 6.92 35.80
CA SER A 362 -21.40 6.72 35.97
C SER A 362 -20.61 7.61 35.00
N PRO A 363 -19.84 8.62 35.49
CA PRO A 363 -19.00 9.45 34.63
C PRO A 363 -18.03 8.65 33.78
N GLY A 364 -17.48 7.56 34.34
CA GLY A 364 -16.56 6.67 33.62
C GLY A 364 -17.22 5.93 32.47
N GLU A 365 -18.48 5.51 32.60
CA GLU A 365 -19.20 4.87 31.49
C GLU A 365 -19.53 5.87 30.38
N VAL A 366 -19.97 7.08 30.75
CA VAL A 366 -20.33 8.13 29.78
C VAL A 366 -19.10 8.62 29.02
N LEU A 367 -17.95 8.76 29.69
CA LEU A 367 -16.67 9.09 29.05
C LEU A 367 -16.26 8.03 28.03
N LEU A 368 -16.29 6.75 28.44
CA LEU A 368 -15.93 5.65 27.55
C LEU A 368 -16.91 5.53 26.38
N GLU A 369 -18.20 5.79 26.60
CA GLU A 369 -19.20 5.83 25.54
C GLU A 369 -18.94 6.96 24.54
N GLN A 370 -18.62 8.18 25.01
CA GLN A 370 -18.23 9.30 24.14
C GLN A 370 -16.96 9.01 23.34
N LEU A 371 -15.98 8.33 23.95
CA LEU A 371 -14.77 7.89 23.25
C LEU A 371 -15.09 6.83 22.19
N ARG A 372 -16.02 5.92 22.47
CA ARG A 372 -16.50 4.93 21.50
C ARG A 372 -17.22 5.59 20.32
N GLU A 373 -18.12 6.53 20.57
CA GLU A 373 -18.81 7.32 19.54
C GLU A 373 -17.84 8.15 18.70
N ALA A 374 -16.75 8.63 19.32
CA ALA A 374 -15.63 9.27 18.65
C ALA A 374 -14.74 8.32 17.84
N GLY A 375 -15.04 7.01 17.80
CA GLY A 375 -14.30 6.02 17.01
C GLY A 375 -13.05 5.45 17.70
N TYR A 376 -12.85 5.69 19.00
CA TYR A 376 -11.77 5.07 19.76
C TYR A 376 -12.16 3.67 20.23
N ARG A 377 -11.23 2.71 20.12
CA ARG A 377 -11.43 1.34 20.59
C ARG A 377 -11.22 1.26 22.10
N VAL A 378 -12.32 1.31 22.86
CA VAL A 378 -12.33 1.34 24.33
C VAL A 378 -12.98 0.10 24.98
N ASP A 379 -13.09 -1.00 24.24
CA ASP A 379 -13.77 -2.22 24.69
C ASP A 379 -13.18 -2.81 25.98
N GLY A 380 -11.85 -2.76 26.15
CA GLY A 380 -11.16 -3.26 27.34
C GLY A 380 -11.56 -2.51 28.62
N PRO A 381 -11.32 -1.19 28.72
CA PRO A 381 -11.74 -0.38 29.88
C PRO A 381 -13.25 -0.45 30.14
N LEU A 382 -14.08 -0.49 29.08
CA LEU A 382 -15.53 -0.62 29.21
C LEU A 382 -15.94 -1.98 29.80
N TYR A 383 -15.28 -3.06 29.37
CA TYR A 383 -15.48 -4.40 29.91
C TYR A 383 -15.08 -4.48 31.39
N GLU A 384 -13.93 -3.93 31.75
CA GLU A 384 -13.44 -3.88 33.13
C GLU A 384 -14.41 -3.12 34.04
N LEU A 385 -14.83 -1.92 33.65
CA LEU A 385 -15.75 -1.10 34.45
C LEU A 385 -17.11 -1.80 34.65
N ARG A 386 -17.66 -2.42 33.60
CA ARG A 386 -18.90 -3.20 33.69
C ARG A 386 -18.74 -4.45 34.54
N ALA A 387 -17.61 -5.13 34.46
CA ALA A 387 -17.30 -6.30 35.29
C ALA A 387 -17.22 -5.93 36.77
N LEU A 388 -16.55 -4.81 37.10
CA LEU A 388 -16.47 -4.29 38.47
C LEU A 388 -17.86 -3.93 39.02
N ARG A 389 -18.71 -3.24 38.24
CA ARG A 389 -20.09 -2.95 38.65
C ARG A 389 -20.91 -4.22 38.86
N SER A 390 -20.78 -5.21 37.98
CA SER A 390 -21.45 -6.51 38.12
C SER A 390 -21.00 -7.27 39.37
N LEU A 391 -19.69 -7.25 39.67
CA LEU A 391 -19.12 -7.85 40.87
C LEU A 391 -19.61 -7.14 42.14
N ALA A 392 -19.62 -5.82 42.16
CA ALA A 392 -20.17 -5.05 43.25
C ALA A 392 -21.66 -5.39 43.48
N LYS A 393 -22.49 -5.50 42.43
CA LYS A 393 -23.91 -5.89 42.55
C LYS A 393 -24.09 -7.25 43.20
N ARG A 394 -23.24 -8.21 42.83
CA ARG A 394 -23.25 -9.55 43.45
C ARG A 394 -22.86 -9.48 44.93
N LEU A 395 -21.81 -8.73 45.27
CA LEU A 395 -21.40 -8.55 46.66
C LEU A 395 -22.50 -7.91 47.52
N ASP A 396 -23.16 -6.85 47.03
CA ASP A 396 -24.29 -6.22 47.74
C ASP A 396 -25.44 -7.22 47.97
N MET A 397 -25.81 -7.99 46.95
CA MET A 397 -26.83 -9.03 47.08
C MET A 397 -26.44 -10.09 48.12
N THR A 398 -25.19 -10.57 48.11
CA THR A 398 -24.70 -11.54 49.09
C THR A 398 -24.68 -10.95 50.49
N MET A 399 -24.26 -9.70 50.66
CA MET A 399 -24.26 -9.02 51.96
C MET A 399 -25.69 -8.85 52.51
N ARG A 400 -26.65 -8.46 51.66
CA ARG A 400 -28.07 -8.37 52.06
C ARG A 400 -28.65 -9.72 52.46
N LEU A 401 -28.33 -10.78 51.74
CA LEU A 401 -28.75 -12.15 52.08
C LEU A 401 -28.15 -12.60 53.42
N MET A 402 -26.86 -12.35 53.64
CA MET A 402 -26.21 -12.67 54.93
C MET A 402 -26.84 -11.87 56.08
N ALA A 403 -27.08 -10.58 55.89
CA ALA A 403 -27.75 -9.75 56.90
C ALA A 403 -29.17 -10.24 57.21
N GLY A 404 -29.92 -10.65 56.19
CA GLY A 404 -31.25 -11.27 56.35
C GLY A 404 -31.20 -12.56 57.16
N ASN A 405 -30.26 -13.45 56.84
CA ASN A 405 -30.06 -14.71 57.57
C ASN A 405 -29.68 -14.49 59.03
N VAL A 406 -28.79 -13.53 59.29
CA VAL A 406 -28.38 -13.16 60.66
C VAL A 406 -29.56 -12.60 61.44
N ARG A 407 -30.38 -11.73 60.83
CA ARG A 407 -31.59 -11.19 61.46
C ARG A 407 -32.59 -12.30 61.79
N GLN A 408 -32.84 -13.21 60.85
CA GLN A 408 -33.71 -14.36 61.08
C GLN A 408 -33.19 -15.28 62.20
N ALA A 409 -31.87 -15.50 62.27
CA ALA A 409 -31.25 -16.27 63.34
C ALA A 409 -31.43 -15.58 64.71
N LEU A 410 -31.24 -14.27 64.78
CA LEU A 410 -31.47 -13.47 66.00
C LEU A 410 -32.95 -13.53 66.44
N ASP A 411 -33.88 -13.34 65.51
CA ASP A 411 -35.32 -13.41 65.80
C ASP A 411 -35.72 -14.81 66.31
N SER A 412 -35.14 -15.87 65.72
CA SER A 412 -35.35 -17.25 66.19
C SER A 412 -34.78 -17.49 67.58
N PHE A 413 -33.60 -16.95 67.87
CA PHE A 413 -32.97 -17.03 69.18
C PHE A 413 -33.76 -16.28 70.25
N GLU A 414 -34.25 -15.08 69.93
CA GLU A 414 -35.13 -14.33 70.83
C GLU A 414 -36.48 -15.02 71.06
N HIS A 415 -37.01 -15.69 70.03
CA HIS A 415 -38.22 -16.48 70.15
C HIS A 415 -38.01 -17.68 71.08
N ASP A 416 -36.91 -18.41 70.91
CA ASP A 416 -36.56 -19.53 71.78
C ASP A 416 -36.24 -19.10 73.21
N HIS A 417 -35.54 -17.97 73.39
CA HIS A 417 -35.30 -17.36 74.70
C HIS A 417 -36.62 -17.02 75.42
N ARG A 418 -37.57 -16.39 74.70
CA ARG A 418 -38.92 -16.09 75.23
C ARG A 418 -39.71 -17.36 75.57
N ARG A 419 -39.53 -18.46 74.83
CA ARG A 419 -40.16 -19.76 75.15
C ARG A 419 -39.59 -20.33 76.44
N VAL A 420 -38.27 -20.32 76.63
CA VAL A 420 -37.60 -20.86 77.83
C VAL A 420 -38.03 -20.09 79.09
N GLN A 421 -38.07 -18.76 79.06
CA GLN A 421 -38.54 -17.95 80.20
C GLN A 421 -39.98 -18.25 80.63
N ARG A 422 -40.87 -18.58 79.68
CA ARG A 422 -42.26 -18.99 80.01
C ARG A 422 -42.32 -20.32 80.76
N PHE A 423 -41.38 -21.23 80.53
CA PHE A 423 -41.31 -22.50 81.24
C PHE A 423 -40.72 -22.35 82.66
N GLU A 424 -39.81 -21.41 82.89
CA GLU A 424 -39.31 -21.10 84.24
C GLU A 424 -40.39 -20.46 85.12
N GLY A 425 -41.15 -19.48 84.60
CA GLY A 425 -42.29 -18.89 85.32
C GLY A 425 -43.46 -19.86 85.58
N ALA A 426 -43.52 -20.99 84.88
CA ALA A 426 -44.50 -22.05 85.14
C ALA A 426 -44.07 -23.00 86.28
N LYS A 427 -42.78 -23.07 86.62
CA LYS A 427 -42.28 -23.86 87.75
C LYS A 427 -42.45 -23.18 89.12
N GLU A 428 -42.52 -21.85 89.17
CA GLU A 428 -42.71 -21.10 90.42
C GLU A 428 -44.18 -21.00 90.90
N LYS A 429 -45.15 -21.42 90.08
CA LYS A 429 -46.59 -21.35 90.40
C LYS A 429 -47.21 -22.67 90.89
N ARG A 430 -46.41 -23.59 91.42
CA ARG A 430 -46.90 -24.88 91.95
C ARG A 430 -46.78 -24.99 93.46
#